data_AF-A0A3M1S7A7-F1
#
_entry.id   AF-A0A3M1S7A7-F1
#
_cell.length_a   1.000
_cell.length_b   1.000
_cell.length_c   1.000
_cell.angle_alpha   90.00
_cell.angle_beta   90.00
_cell.angle_gamma   90.00
#
_symmetry.space_group_name_H-M   'P 1'
#
loop_
_entity.id
_entity.type
_entity.pdbx_description
1 polymer ?
#
loop_
_entity_poly.entity_id
_entity_poly.type
_entity_poly.pdbx_seq_one_letter_code
_entity_poly.pdbx_strand_id
1 'polypeptide(L)'
;AAGKASIMIPLPTAADDHQRKNAEALQRIGATEMILQKDLNGKLLAEKIIYFANSPERVAKMGESAKQIAKKDATRRAVNLIEEVAGLCAKQRNRTVDVEKIAE
;
A
#
# COMPACT_ATOMS: atom_id res chain seq x y z
N ALA A 1 2.55 2.93 1.66
CA ALA A 1 3.15 4.05 2.44
C ALA A 1 4.49 4.49 1.85
N ALA A 2 5.48 3.60 1.72
CA ALA A 2 6.82 3.96 1.19
C ALA A 2 6.85 4.31 -0.31
N GLY A 3 5.82 3.95 -1.08
CA GLY A 3 5.73 4.33 -2.50
C GLY A 3 6.83 3.71 -3.37
N LYS A 4 7.20 2.47 -3.06
CA LYS A 4 8.26 1.74 -3.77
C LYS A 4 7.63 0.67 -4.65
N ALA A 5 8.20 0.51 -5.85
CA ALA A 5 7.96 -0.68 -6.66
C ALA A 5 8.44 -1.93 -5.92
N SER A 6 7.79 -3.06 -6.16
CA SER A 6 8.16 -4.33 -5.55
C SER A 6 7.94 -5.50 -6.50
N ILE A 7 8.67 -6.59 -6.27
CA ILE A 7 8.37 -7.91 -6.79
C ILE A 7 7.82 -8.72 -5.62
N MET A 8 6.57 -9.18 -5.71
CA MET A 8 5.92 -9.95 -4.65
C MET A 8 5.95 -11.45 -4.96
N ILE A 9 6.38 -12.23 -3.97
CA ILE A 9 6.38 -13.70 -4.03
C ILE A 9 5.45 -14.20 -2.91
N PRO A 10 4.16 -14.42 -3.19
CA PRO A 10 3.22 -14.90 -2.18
C PRO A 10 3.58 -16.31 -1.72
N LEU A 11 3.52 -16.54 -0.41
CA LEU A 11 3.66 -17.87 0.15
C LEU A 11 2.39 -18.71 -0.12
N PRO A 12 2.51 -19.94 -0.63
CA PRO A 12 1.40 -20.80 -0.98
C PRO A 12 0.65 -21.35 0.24
N THR A 13 1.29 -21.38 1.41
CA THR A 13 0.73 -21.88 2.67
C THR A 13 0.09 -20.78 3.53
N ALA A 14 0.00 -19.54 3.03
CA ALA A 14 -0.69 -18.49 3.75
C ALA A 14 -2.18 -18.86 3.90
N ALA A 15 -2.67 -18.87 5.14
CA ALA A 15 -4.08 -19.14 5.44
C ALA A 15 -5.01 -18.33 4.51
N ASP A 16 -5.94 -19.01 3.85
CA ASP A 16 -6.95 -18.48 2.92
C ASP A 16 -6.43 -17.72 1.67
N ASP A 17 -5.19 -18.00 1.23
CA ASP A 17 -4.63 -17.46 -0.02
C ASP A 17 -4.56 -15.92 -0.03
N HIS A 18 -4.54 -15.34 1.17
CA HIS A 18 -4.60 -13.90 1.38
C HIS A 18 -3.36 -13.17 0.86
N GLN A 19 -2.18 -13.78 0.93
CA GLN A 19 -0.97 -13.16 0.38
C GLN A 19 -1.05 -13.01 -1.14
N ARG A 20 -1.60 -14.00 -1.84
CA ARG A 20 -1.81 -13.90 -3.29
C ARG A 20 -2.78 -12.79 -3.62
N LYS A 21 -3.93 -12.74 -2.93
CA LYS A 21 -4.93 -11.67 -3.13
C LYS A 21 -4.36 -10.28 -2.88
N ASN A 22 -3.49 -10.12 -1.88
CA ASN A 22 -2.80 -8.85 -1.61
C ASN A 22 -1.85 -8.47 -2.76
N ALA A 23 -1.07 -9.43 -3.27
CA ALA A 23 -0.20 -9.21 -4.42
C ALA A 23 -0.98 -8.91 -5.70
N GLU A 24 -2.08 -9.63 -5.96
CA GLU A 24 -2.98 -9.37 -7.09
C GLU A 24 -3.60 -7.98 -7.03
N ALA A 25 -4.04 -7.53 -5.85
CA ALA A 25 -4.59 -6.20 -5.67
C ALA A 25 -3.56 -5.11 -6.01
N LEU A 26 -2.31 -5.29 -5.59
CA LEU A 26 -1.21 -4.37 -5.93
C LEU A 26 -0.80 -4.46 -7.41
N GLN A 27 -0.78 -5.66 -7.99
CA GLN A 27 -0.41 -5.85 -9.39
C GLN A 27 -1.45 -5.25 -10.32
N ARG A 28 -2.74 -5.37 -9.98
CA ARG A 28 -3.85 -4.81 -10.77
C ARG A 28 -3.75 -3.29 -10.93
N ILE A 29 -3.22 -2.59 -9.92
CA ILE A 29 -2.98 -1.15 -9.99
C ILE A 29 -1.58 -0.81 -10.52
N GLY A 30 -0.80 -1.79 -10.96
CA GLY A 30 0.56 -1.58 -11.46
C GLY A 30 1.59 -1.23 -10.39
N ALA A 31 1.35 -1.53 -9.12
CA ALA A 31 2.27 -1.23 -8.02
C ALA A 31 3.34 -2.32 -7.80
N THR A 32 3.11 -3.53 -8.31
CA THR A 32 4.02 -4.68 -8.13
C THR A 32 3.98 -5.64 -9.31
N GLU A 33 5.03 -6.44 -9.45
CA GLU A 33 5.07 -7.66 -10.25
C GLU A 33 4.91 -8.87 -9.32
N MET A 34 3.96 -9.77 -9.54
CA MET A 34 3.82 -11.00 -8.77
C MET A 34 4.51 -12.18 -9.46
N ILE A 35 5.29 -12.94 -8.70
CA ILE A 35 5.84 -14.25 -9.10
C ILE A 35 5.33 -15.27 -8.09
N LEU A 36 4.55 -16.26 -8.53
CA LEU A 36 4.09 -17.31 -7.60
C LEU A 36 5.29 -18.16 -7.18
N GLN A 37 5.33 -18.59 -5.91
CA GLN A 37 6.48 -19.36 -5.40
C GLN A 37 6.73 -20.64 -6.20
N LYS A 38 5.68 -21.31 -6.69
CA LYS A 38 5.80 -22.50 -7.55
C LYS A 38 6.52 -22.25 -8.87
N ASP A 39 6.49 -21.01 -9.36
CA ASP A 39 7.09 -20.59 -10.63
C ASP A 39 8.44 -19.89 -10.40
N LEU A 40 8.78 -19.59 -9.13
CA LEU A 40 9.99 -18.89 -8.75
C LEU A 40 11.22 -19.78 -8.92
N ASN A 41 12.22 -19.25 -9.61
CA ASN A 41 13.57 -19.78 -9.62
C ASN A 41 14.58 -18.63 -9.72
N GLY A 42 15.86 -18.92 -9.44
CA GLY A 42 16.91 -17.91 -9.40
C GLY A 42 17.10 -17.16 -10.73
N LYS A 43 16.99 -17.86 -11.85
CA LYS A 43 17.10 -17.27 -13.19
C LYS A 43 15.99 -16.26 -13.45
N LEU A 44 14.73 -16.66 -13.23
CA LEU A 44 13.58 -15.79 -13.40
C LEU A 44 13.66 -14.54 -12.51
N LEU A 45 14.05 -14.71 -11.25
CA LEU A 45 14.18 -13.57 -10.34
C LEU A 45 15.28 -12.60 -10.79
N ALA A 46 16.44 -13.11 -11.20
CA ALA A 46 17.54 -12.29 -11.72
C ALA A 46 17.13 -11.52 -12.98
N GLU A 47 16.45 -12.18 -13.93
CA GLU A 47 15.92 -11.55 -15.14
C GLU A 47 14.97 -10.40 -14.81
N LYS A 48 14.05 -10.59 -13.85
CA LYS A 48 13.12 -9.55 -13.43
C LYS A 48 13.82 -8.38 -12.75
N ILE A 49 14.79 -8.64 -11.88
CA ILE A 49 15.58 -7.58 -11.22
C ILE A 49 16.33 -6.76 -12.28
N ILE A 50 17.02 -7.42 -13.22
CA ILE A 50 17.76 -6.74 -14.30
C ILE A 50 16.80 -5.93 -15.18
N TYR A 51 15.65 -6.50 -15.53
CA TYR A 51 14.63 -5.81 -16.31
C TYR A 51 14.18 -4.49 -15.64
N PHE A 52 13.85 -4.53 -14.34
CA PHE A 52 13.41 -3.33 -13.62
C PHE A 52 14.56 -2.36 -13.35
N ALA A 53 15.76 -2.84 -13.08
CA ALA A 53 16.95 -2.00 -12.93
C ALA A 53 17.25 -1.18 -14.20
N ASN A 54 17.02 -1.77 -15.38
CA ASN A 54 17.17 -1.10 -16.67
C ASN A 54 15.92 -0.30 -17.10
N SER A 55 14.86 -0.25 -16.28
CA SER A 55 13.60 0.42 -16.60
C SER A 55 13.20 1.45 -15.53
N PRO A 56 14.02 2.49 -15.28
CA PRO A 56 13.80 3.44 -14.18
C PRO A 56 12.43 4.15 -14.25
N GLU A 57 11.95 4.50 -15.45
CA GLU A 57 10.63 5.10 -15.62
C GLU A 57 9.49 4.18 -15.19
N ARG A 58 9.62 2.87 -15.45
CA ARG A 58 8.64 1.87 -15.03
C ARG A 58 8.64 1.74 -13.51
N VAL A 59 9.82 1.69 -12.90
CA VAL A 59 9.97 1.63 -11.44
C VAL A 59 9.37 2.86 -10.77
N ALA A 60 9.57 4.06 -11.34
CA ALA A 60 8.93 5.28 -10.86
C ALA A 60 7.40 5.19 -10.95
N LYS A 61 6.84 4.83 -12.11
CA LYS A 61 5.38 4.65 -12.29
C LYS A 61 4.78 3.61 -11.34
N MET A 62 5.48 2.51 -11.08
CA MET A 62 5.07 1.51 -10.11
C MET A 62 5.09 2.07 -8.68
N GLY A 63 6.13 2.81 -8.32
CA GLY A 63 6.22 3.50 -7.02
C GLY A 63 5.09 4.50 -6.82
N GLU A 64 4.74 5.25 -7.85
CA GLU A 64 3.64 6.21 -7.85
C GLU A 64 2.30 5.50 -7.60
N SER A 65 2.07 4.40 -8.32
CA SER A 65 0.89 3.55 -8.14
C SER A 65 0.83 2.97 -6.71
N ALA A 66 1.97 2.55 -6.16
CA ALA A 66 2.08 2.06 -4.78
C ALA A 66 1.80 3.15 -3.72
N LYS A 67 1.96 4.44 -4.04
CA LYS A 67 1.57 5.54 -3.14
C LYS A 67 0.05 5.70 -3.09
N GLN A 68 -0.65 5.50 -4.21
CA GLN A 68 -2.08 5.75 -4.31
C GLN A 68 -2.93 4.84 -3.40
N ILE A 69 -2.49 3.61 -3.15
CA ILE A 69 -3.18 2.68 -2.25
C ILE A 69 -2.92 2.94 -0.75
N ALA A 70 -2.00 3.85 -0.42
CA ALA A 70 -1.64 4.13 0.97
C ALA A 70 -2.76 4.91 1.69
N LYS A 71 -3.47 4.25 2.60
CA LYS A 71 -4.47 4.88 3.47
C LYS A 71 -3.80 5.54 4.69
N LYS A 72 -3.39 6.81 4.55
CA LYS A 72 -2.64 7.57 5.59
C LYS A 72 -3.42 7.74 6.91
N ASP A 73 -4.74 7.70 6.84
CA ASP A 73 -5.70 7.89 7.93
C ASP A 73 -6.25 6.55 8.48
N ALA A 74 -5.64 5.41 8.16
CA ALA A 74 -6.17 4.09 8.52
C ALA A 74 -6.45 3.92 10.01
N THR A 75 -5.54 4.36 10.88
CA THR A 75 -5.73 4.32 12.33
C THR A 75 -6.92 5.17 12.77
N ARG A 76 -7.05 6.39 12.25
CA ARG A 76 -8.16 7.30 12.60
C ARG A 76 -9.51 6.69 12.20
N ARG A 77 -9.61 6.11 11.00
CA ARG A 77 -10.84 5.44 10.57
C ARG A 77 -11.18 4.23 11.43
N ALA A 78 -10.18 3.45 11.82
CA ALA A 78 -10.39 2.30 12.70
C ALA A 78 -10.94 2.74 14.06
N VAL A 79 -10.36 3.79 14.65
CA VAL A 79 -10.85 4.38 15.92
C VAL A 79 -12.28 4.90 15.79
N ASN A 80 -12.57 5.70 14.76
CA ASN A 80 -13.91 6.23 14.55
C ASN A 80 -14.96 5.10 14.44
N LEU A 81 -14.64 4.02 13.73
CA LEU A 81 -15.53 2.86 13.58
C LEU A 81 -15.75 2.15 14.92
N ILE A 82 -14.69 1.99 15.73
CA ILE A 82 -14.81 1.39 17.06
C ILE A 82 -15.68 2.25 17.98
N GLU A 83 -15.47 3.58 17.97
CA GLU A 83 -16.27 4.53 18.76
C GLU A 83 -17.75 4.49 18.35
N GLU A 84 -18.02 4.47 17.04
CA GLU A 84 -19.38 4.35 16.49
C GLU A 84 -20.08 3.06 16.95
N VAL A 85 -19.41 1.91 16.80
CA VAL A 85 -19.96 0.60 17.23
C VAL A 85 -20.14 0.53 18.75
N ALA A 86 -19.27 1.19 19.52
CA ALA A 86 -19.35 1.25 20.98
C ALA A 86 -20.41 2.24 21.50
N GLY A 87 -21.12 2.98 20.62
CA GLY A 87 -22.09 4.00 21.02
C GLY A 87 -21.47 5.27 21.61
N LEU A 88 -20.15 5.45 21.46
CA LEU A 88 -19.43 6.63 21.88
C LEU A 88 -19.59 7.68 20.77
N CYS A 89 -20.64 8.50 20.86
CA CYS A 89 -20.91 9.53 19.87
C CYS A 89 -19.71 10.51 19.78
N ALA A 90 -18.97 10.45 18.68
CA ALA A 90 -17.84 11.35 18.43
C ALA A 90 -18.34 12.79 18.26
N LYS A 91 -18.37 13.57 19.36
CA LYS A 91 -18.54 15.02 19.30
C LYS A 91 -17.30 15.65 18.64
N GLN A 92 -17.24 15.65 17.31
CA GLN A 92 -16.35 16.54 16.59
C GLN A 92 -16.90 17.97 16.68
N ARG A 93 -16.54 18.70 17.74
CA ARG A 93 -16.57 20.17 17.68
C ARG A 93 -15.50 20.61 16.70
N ASN A 94 -15.97 21.22 15.62
CA ASN A 94 -15.19 22.01 14.68
C ASN A 94 -14.36 23.05 15.46
N ARG A 95 -13.10 22.75 15.79
CA ARG A 95 -12.11 23.78 16.14
C ARG A 95 -11.46 24.18 14.83
N THR A 96 -12.06 25.18 14.18
CA THR A 96 -11.32 26.08 13.30
C THR A 96 -10.05 26.46 14.04
N VAL A 97 -8.91 26.03 13.53
CA VAL A 97 -7.64 26.61 13.95
C VAL A 97 -7.57 27.92 13.19
N ASP A 98 -7.95 29.01 13.86
CA ASP A 98 -7.63 30.36 13.40
C ASP A 98 -6.10 30.45 13.31
N VAL A 99 -5.56 30.29 12.10
CA VAL A 99 -4.16 30.56 11.79
C VAL A 99 -3.90 32.05 11.52
N GLU A 100 -4.88 32.92 11.76
CA GLU A 100 -4.71 34.38 11.71
C GLU A 100 -4.92 35.00 13.09
N LYS A 101 -3.94 34.83 13.99
CA LYS A 101 -3.71 35.75 15.11
C LYS A 101 -2.39 35.50 15.84
N ILE A 102 -1.27 35.68 15.14
CA ILE A 102 -0.07 36.27 15.73
C ILE A 102 0.45 37.26 14.69
N ALA A 103 0.11 38.54 14.90
CA ALA A 103 0.62 39.69 14.18
C ALA A 103 1.80 40.28 14.97
N GLU A 104 2.59 41.09 14.24
CA GLU A 104 3.81 41.85 14.61
C GLU A 104 5.15 41.12 14.47
#